data_AF-A0A1Q9YI59-F1
#
_entry.id   AF-A0A1Q9YI59-F1
#
_cell.length_a   1.000
_cell.length_b   1.000
_cell.length_c   1.000
_cell.angle_alpha   90.00
_cell.angle_beta   90.00
_cell.angle_gamma   90.00
#
_symmetry.space_group_name_H-M   'P 1'
#
loop_
_entity.id
_entity.type
_entity.pdbx_description
1 polymer ?
#
loop_
_entity_poly.entity_id
_entity_poly.type
_entity_poly.pdbx_seq_one_letter_code
_entity_poly.pdbx_strand_id
1 'polypeptide(L)'
;MNNSSNDWNSPWMDHTMWILGHLESLHLSHLEALTLLMIEYLNKAQIPVSHDILCEKLGITTAQAEQTLGDLSDKGFLDFAMENGKVRFLTQGVYDRGLSVGQPLARSLIQEFEDAFARTLSSQEMQRIIDMAAAYGEDRVLLALDEAIAYGHPDTNYIERILASWQQKGLSTEDLRKGYRNERR
;
A
#
# COMPACT_ATOMS: atom_id res chain seq x y z
N MET A 1 -11.69 -4.88 24.08
CA MET A 1 -11.60 -6.23 23.48
C MET A 1 -12.80 -6.40 22.57
N ASN A 2 -12.63 -6.24 21.26
CA ASN A 2 -13.53 -6.86 20.29
C ASN A 2 -12.70 -7.25 19.07
N ASN A 3 -12.76 -8.55 18.82
CA ASN A 3 -12.03 -9.31 17.84
C ASN A 3 -12.72 -9.08 16.49
N SER A 4 -12.16 -8.23 15.63
CA SER A 4 -12.55 -8.19 14.21
C SER A 4 -11.98 -9.46 13.58
N SER A 5 -12.75 -10.54 13.64
CA SER A 5 -12.42 -11.80 12.97
C SER A 5 -12.16 -11.51 11.49
N ASN A 6 -10.97 -11.85 11.04
CA ASN A 6 -10.54 -11.79 9.64
C ASN A 6 -11.44 -12.67 8.75
N ASP A 7 -12.53 -12.09 8.24
CA ASP A 7 -13.52 -12.76 7.39
C ASP A 7 -12.96 -13.28 6.06
N TRP A 8 -11.75 -12.84 5.65
CA TRP A 8 -11.11 -13.27 4.40
C TRP A 8 -10.62 -14.71 4.39
N ASN A 9 -10.34 -15.34 5.53
CA ASN A 9 -9.89 -16.75 5.56
C ASN A 9 -11.07 -17.74 5.51
N SER A 10 -12.26 -17.23 5.21
CA SER A 10 -13.48 -18.01 5.25
C SER A 10 -13.62 -18.91 4.01
N PRO A 11 -14.15 -20.14 4.15
CA PRO A 11 -14.29 -21.10 3.04
C PRO A 11 -15.14 -20.61 1.86
N TRP A 12 -15.98 -19.59 2.07
CA TRP A 12 -16.85 -19.01 1.06
C TRP A 12 -16.22 -17.81 0.32
N MET A 13 -15.04 -17.35 0.74
CA MET A 13 -14.37 -16.22 0.12
C MET A 13 -13.64 -16.68 -1.15
N ASP A 14 -14.07 -16.18 -2.30
CA ASP A 14 -13.33 -16.40 -3.54
C ASP A 14 -12.22 -15.36 -3.67
N HIS A 15 -11.03 -15.78 -3.25
CA HIS A 15 -9.79 -15.02 -3.26
C HIS A 15 -9.41 -14.49 -4.65
N THR A 16 -9.75 -15.24 -5.72
CA THR A 16 -9.48 -14.87 -7.11
C THR A 16 -10.46 -13.78 -7.57
N MET A 17 -11.76 -13.96 -7.31
CA MET A 17 -12.79 -12.94 -7.56
C MET A 17 -12.50 -11.64 -6.83
N TRP A 18 -12.03 -11.73 -5.58
CA TRP A 18 -11.73 -10.55 -4.79
C TRP A 18 -10.58 -9.73 -5.39
N ILE A 19 -9.48 -10.40 -5.79
CA ILE A 19 -8.35 -9.73 -6.45
C ILE A 19 -8.81 -9.04 -7.73
N LEU A 20 -9.59 -9.74 -8.56
CA LEU A 20 -10.13 -9.18 -9.81
C LEU A 20 -11.01 -7.95 -9.56
N GLY A 21 -11.83 -7.96 -8.51
CA GLY A 21 -12.69 -6.83 -8.14
C GLY A 21 -11.94 -5.60 -7.58
N HIS A 22 -10.68 -5.77 -7.17
CA HIS A 22 -9.88 -4.72 -6.52
C HIS A 22 -8.58 -4.41 -7.28
N LEU A 23 -8.43 -4.83 -8.53
CA LEU A 23 -7.21 -4.57 -9.31
C LEU A 23 -6.85 -3.07 -9.39
N GLU A 24 -7.86 -2.20 -9.47
CA GLU A 24 -7.69 -0.74 -9.55
C GLU A 24 -7.01 -0.15 -8.31
N SER A 25 -7.23 -0.72 -7.13
CA SER A 25 -6.65 -0.23 -5.87
C SER A 25 -5.33 -0.91 -5.49
N LEU A 26 -4.99 -2.02 -6.14
CA LEU A 26 -3.79 -2.79 -5.83
C LEU A 26 -2.53 -2.29 -6.56
N HIS A 27 -2.67 -1.42 -7.57
CA HIS A 27 -1.56 -0.87 -8.36
C HIS A 27 -0.58 -1.94 -8.88
N LEU A 28 -1.15 -3.06 -9.34
CA LEU A 28 -0.42 -4.18 -9.88
C LEU A 28 -0.21 -4.00 -11.39
N SER A 29 0.96 -4.41 -11.88
CA SER A 29 1.16 -4.67 -13.30
C SER A 29 0.32 -5.88 -13.74
N HIS A 30 0.06 -5.98 -15.04
CA HIS A 30 -0.66 -7.14 -15.59
C HIS A 30 0.03 -8.47 -15.23
N LEU A 31 1.37 -8.48 -15.19
CA LEU A 31 2.12 -9.68 -14.87
C LEU A 31 2.04 -10.02 -13.37
N GLU A 32 2.12 -9.01 -12.51
CA GLU A 32 1.96 -9.19 -11.06
C GLU A 32 0.56 -9.69 -10.70
N ALA A 33 -0.48 -9.11 -11.31
CA ALA A 33 -1.87 -9.54 -11.13
C ALA A 33 -2.06 -11.00 -11.57
N LEU A 34 -1.59 -11.37 -12.76
CA LEU A 34 -1.67 -12.75 -13.24
C LEU A 34 -0.86 -13.71 -12.37
N THR A 35 0.28 -13.28 -11.85
CA THR A 35 1.11 -14.08 -10.95
C THR A 35 0.40 -14.35 -9.63
N LEU A 36 -0.23 -13.34 -9.02
CA LEU A 36 -1.04 -13.51 -7.81
C LEU A 36 -2.21 -14.45 -8.03
N LEU A 37 -2.96 -14.28 -9.13
CA LEU A 37 -4.08 -15.16 -9.47
C LEU A 37 -3.60 -16.61 -9.70
N MET A 38 -2.43 -16.79 -10.32
CA MET A 38 -1.83 -18.10 -10.54
C MET A 38 -1.43 -18.76 -9.21
N ILE A 39 -0.80 -18.01 -8.31
CA ILE A 39 -0.42 -18.49 -6.98
C ILE A 39 -1.67 -18.91 -6.19
N GLU A 40 -2.74 -18.13 -6.25
CA GLU A 40 -4.00 -18.43 -5.58
C GLU A 40 -4.65 -19.72 -6.11
N TYR A 41 -4.68 -19.86 -7.44
CA TYR A 41 -5.14 -21.10 -8.08
C TYR A 41 -4.32 -22.32 -7.66
N LEU A 42 -2.98 -22.20 -7.65
CA LEU A 42 -2.08 -23.29 -7.27
C LEU A 42 -2.24 -23.66 -5.78
N ASN A 43 -2.37 -22.67 -4.91
CA ASN A 43 -2.65 -22.87 -3.48
C ASN A 43 -3.97 -23.60 -3.27
N LYS A 44 -5.05 -23.20 -3.97
CA LYS A 44 -6.36 -23.88 -3.91
C LYS A 44 -6.29 -25.31 -4.42
N ALA A 45 -5.49 -25.55 -5.46
CA ALA A 45 -5.23 -26.88 -6.00
C ALA A 45 -4.23 -27.72 -5.16
N GLN A 46 -3.67 -27.15 -4.09
CA GLN A 46 -2.61 -27.75 -3.26
C GLN A 46 -1.37 -28.16 -4.07
N ILE A 47 -1.10 -27.43 -5.16
CA ILE A 47 0.08 -27.61 -6.00
C ILE A 47 1.18 -26.69 -5.45
N PRO A 48 2.40 -27.20 -5.17
CA PRO A 48 3.51 -26.35 -4.76
C PRO A 48 3.82 -25.32 -5.85
N VAL A 49 3.91 -24.05 -5.46
CA VAL A 49 4.34 -23.00 -6.37
C VAL A 49 5.85 -23.10 -6.55
N SER A 50 6.30 -23.30 -7.79
CA SER A 50 7.72 -23.27 -8.17
C SER A 50 7.93 -22.31 -9.34
N HIS A 51 9.17 -21.85 -9.51
CA HIS A 51 9.53 -20.98 -10.63
C HIS A 51 9.23 -21.66 -11.97
N ASP A 52 9.46 -22.97 -12.08
CA ASP A 52 9.20 -23.74 -13.31
C ASP A 52 7.72 -23.69 -13.71
N ILE A 53 6.81 -23.89 -12.75
CA ILE A 53 5.37 -23.88 -13.00
C ILE A 53 4.91 -22.47 -13.41
N LEU A 54 5.42 -21.43 -12.75
CA LEU A 54 5.10 -20.04 -13.11
C LEU A 54 5.61 -19.68 -14.51
N CYS A 55 6.83 -20.09 -14.86
CA CYS A 55 7.39 -19.86 -16.18
C CYS A 55 6.57 -20.55 -17.27
N GLU A 56 6.20 -21.82 -17.07
CA GLU A 56 5.40 -22.60 -18.02
C GLU A 56 3.99 -22.02 -18.19
N LYS A 57 3.32 -21.66 -17.08
CA LYS A 57 1.92 -21.20 -17.11
C LYS A 57 1.78 -19.77 -17.60
N LEU A 58 2.71 -18.89 -17.27
CA LEU A 58 2.65 -17.47 -17.62
C LEU A 58 3.42 -17.14 -18.91
N GLY A 59 4.20 -18.09 -19.44
CA GLY A 59 5.03 -17.88 -20.62
C GLY A 59 6.15 -16.88 -20.39
N ILE A 60 6.69 -16.84 -19.15
CA ILE A 60 7.73 -15.90 -18.72
C ILE A 60 9.05 -16.61 -18.47
N THR A 61 10.14 -15.83 -18.46
CA THR A 61 11.47 -16.32 -18.08
C THR A 61 11.61 -16.43 -16.57
N THR A 62 12.56 -17.26 -16.11
CA THR A 62 12.87 -17.40 -14.68
C THR A 62 13.24 -16.06 -14.04
N ALA A 63 14.01 -15.21 -14.73
CA ALA A 63 14.36 -13.89 -14.25
C ALA A 63 13.14 -12.98 -14.07
N GLN A 64 12.17 -13.04 -15.00
CA GLN A 64 10.91 -12.30 -14.86
C GLN A 64 10.05 -12.85 -13.72
N ALA A 65 10.02 -14.17 -13.52
CA ALA A 65 9.31 -14.77 -12.41
C ALA A 65 9.90 -14.32 -11.06
N GLU A 66 11.22 -14.36 -10.91
CA GLU A 66 11.94 -13.89 -9.71
C GLU A 66 11.71 -12.40 -9.45
N GLN A 67 11.85 -11.57 -10.49
CA GLN A 67 11.57 -10.13 -10.36
C GLN A 67 10.13 -9.87 -9.92
N THR A 68 9.15 -10.53 -10.55
CA THR A 68 7.74 -10.34 -10.23
C THR A 68 7.42 -10.78 -8.80
N LEU A 69 8.00 -11.91 -8.35
CA LEU A 69 7.82 -12.38 -6.97
C LEU A 69 8.47 -11.42 -5.96
N GLY A 70 9.65 -10.89 -6.29
CA GLY A 70 10.32 -9.85 -5.50
C GLY A 70 9.48 -8.59 -5.39
N ASP A 71 9.01 -8.05 -6.52
CA ASP A 71 8.15 -6.86 -6.57
C ASP A 71 6.86 -7.06 -5.74
N LEU A 72 6.23 -8.23 -5.83
CA LEU A 72 5.06 -8.57 -5.03
C LEU A 72 5.35 -8.67 -3.52
N SER A 73 6.54 -9.15 -3.15
CA SER A 73 6.97 -9.25 -1.75
C SER A 73 7.36 -7.89 -1.17
N ASP A 74 8.05 -7.05 -1.94
CA ASP A 74 8.37 -5.66 -1.59
C ASP A 74 7.08 -4.84 -1.42
N LYS A 75 6.12 -5.08 -2.31
CA LYS A 75 4.75 -4.58 -2.18
C LYS A 75 3.99 -5.24 -1.03
N GLY A 76 4.52 -6.21 -0.29
CA GLY A 76 3.86 -6.82 0.86
C GLY A 76 2.59 -7.61 0.51
N PHE A 77 2.39 -7.97 -0.75
CA PHE A 77 1.30 -8.81 -1.21
C PHE A 77 1.63 -10.30 -1.08
N LEU A 78 2.93 -10.62 -1.06
CA LEU A 78 3.44 -11.96 -1.05
C LEU A 78 4.39 -12.17 0.14
N ASP A 79 4.05 -13.15 0.97
CA ASP A 79 4.94 -13.68 2.00
C ASP A 79 5.21 -15.17 1.72
N PHE A 80 6.19 -15.76 2.38
CA PHE A 80 6.51 -17.18 2.24
C PHE A 80 6.61 -17.86 3.60
N ALA A 81 6.02 -19.04 3.69
CA ALA A 81 6.08 -19.89 4.87
C ALA A 81 6.68 -21.25 4.52
N MET A 82 7.42 -21.81 5.46
CA MET A 82 7.91 -23.18 5.38
C MET A 82 6.89 -24.10 6.04
N GLU A 83 6.20 -24.90 5.24
CA GLU A 83 5.23 -25.87 5.74
C GLU A 83 5.58 -27.27 5.23
N ASN A 84 5.83 -28.21 6.15
CA ASN A 84 6.24 -29.58 5.83
C ASN A 84 7.47 -29.69 4.91
N GLY A 85 8.44 -28.78 5.06
CA GLY A 85 9.66 -28.76 4.25
C GLY A 85 9.47 -28.25 2.82
N LYS A 86 8.29 -27.71 2.50
CA LYS A 86 7.99 -27.07 1.21
C LYS A 86 7.72 -25.58 1.43
N VAL A 87 8.18 -24.76 0.50
CA VAL A 87 7.86 -23.32 0.46
C VAL A 87 6.40 -23.18 0.01
N ARG A 88 5.59 -22.52 0.83
CA ARG A 88 4.24 -22.09 0.48
C ARG A 88 4.23 -20.57 0.42
N PHE A 89 3.71 -20.02 -0.67
CA PHE A 89 3.50 -18.59 -0.79
C PHE A 89 2.15 -18.21 -0.20
N LEU A 90 2.15 -17.18 0.64
CA LEU A 90 0.99 -16.64 1.30
C LEU A 90 0.61 -15.33 0.62
N THR A 91 -0.60 -15.30 0.07
CA THR A 91 -1.22 -14.12 -0.58
C THR A 91 -2.02 -13.28 0.41
N GLN A 92 -1.96 -13.60 1.71
CA GLN A 92 -2.77 -12.94 2.75
C GLN A 92 -2.58 -11.43 2.80
N GLY A 93 -1.37 -10.93 2.50
CA GLY A 93 -1.07 -9.50 2.44
C GLY A 93 -1.88 -8.74 1.37
N VAL A 94 -2.41 -9.43 0.36
CA VAL A 94 -3.35 -8.86 -0.62
C VAL A 94 -4.68 -8.47 0.05
N TYR A 95 -5.14 -9.27 1.01
CA TYR A 95 -6.42 -9.07 1.70
C TYR A 95 -6.30 -8.16 2.91
N ASP A 96 -5.16 -8.19 3.62
CA ASP A 96 -4.85 -7.22 4.68
C ASP A 96 -4.94 -5.78 4.14
N ARG A 97 -4.41 -5.56 2.94
CA ARG A 97 -4.51 -4.28 2.21
C ARG A 97 -5.85 -4.07 1.52
N GLY A 98 -6.66 -5.12 1.43
CA GLY A 98 -7.99 -5.13 0.86
C GLY A 98 -9.10 -4.72 1.82
N LEU A 99 -8.95 -5.00 3.11
CA LEU A 99 -9.87 -4.50 4.15
C LEU A 99 -9.50 -3.11 4.66
N SER A 100 -8.28 -2.65 4.38
CA SER A 100 -7.91 -1.24 4.52
C SER A 100 -7.80 -0.60 3.13
N VAL A 101 -8.87 0.04 2.67
CA VAL A 101 -8.75 1.07 1.62
C VAL A 101 -7.58 1.99 2.04
N GLY A 102 -6.40 1.87 1.41
CA GLY A 102 -5.29 2.82 1.60
C GLY A 102 -3.90 2.35 2.09
N GLN A 103 -3.46 1.09 1.99
CA GLN A 103 -2.05 0.75 2.34
C GLN A 103 -1.31 -0.05 1.26
N PRO A 104 -0.95 0.58 0.12
CA PRO A 104 0.45 0.54 -0.36
C PRO A 104 1.15 1.90 -0.25
N LEU A 105 0.35 2.95 -0.12
CA LEU A 105 0.76 4.35 -0.12
C LEU A 105 1.34 4.79 1.22
N ALA A 106 0.89 4.20 2.33
CA ALA A 106 1.42 4.49 3.65
C ALA A 106 2.94 4.26 3.74
N ARG A 107 3.53 3.25 3.07
CA ARG A 107 4.99 3.08 3.08
C ARG A 107 5.71 4.23 2.36
N SER A 108 5.21 4.67 1.21
CA SER A 108 5.76 5.82 0.48
C SER A 108 5.61 7.10 1.30
N LEU A 109 4.43 7.34 1.87
CA LEU A 109 4.16 8.50 2.71
C LEU A 109 5.00 8.53 3.98
N ILE A 110 5.15 7.39 4.67
CA ILE A 110 6.01 7.28 5.86
C ILE A 110 7.47 7.55 5.49
N GLN A 111 7.95 7.02 4.36
CA GLN A 111 9.32 7.25 3.90
C GLN A 111 9.59 8.74 3.59
N GLU A 112 8.67 9.42 2.91
CA GLU A 112 8.77 10.87 2.65
C GLU A 112 8.87 11.68 3.95
N PHE A 113 8.12 11.30 5.00
CA PHE A 113 8.22 11.94 6.30
C PHE A 113 9.53 11.61 7.03
N GLU A 114 10.04 10.37 6.93
CA GLU A 114 11.32 9.99 7.54
C GLU A 114 12.50 10.74 6.90
N ASP A 115 12.48 10.89 5.58
CA ASP A 115 13.46 11.66 4.82
C ASP A 115 13.39 13.15 5.19
N ALA A 116 12.18 13.71 5.27
CA ALA A 116 11.98 15.10 5.68
C ALA A 116 12.41 15.39 7.13
N PHE A 117 12.21 14.42 8.03
CA PHE A 117 12.57 14.57 9.45
C PHE A 117 14.01 14.14 9.73
N ALA A 118 14.70 13.57 8.75
CA ALA A 118 16.04 12.98 8.86
C ALA A 118 16.16 11.97 10.03
N ARG A 119 15.08 11.23 10.31
CA ARG A 119 15.02 10.21 11.37
C ARG A 119 13.90 9.21 11.10
N THR A 120 14.00 8.05 11.72
CA THR A 120 12.90 7.09 11.77
C THR A 120 11.72 7.65 12.58
N LEU A 121 10.51 7.35 12.12
CA LEU A 121 9.29 7.69 12.83
C LEU A 121 8.99 6.65 13.92
N SER A 122 8.46 7.12 15.05
CA SER A 122 7.88 6.24 16.06
C SER A 122 6.54 5.69 15.60
N SER A 123 6.10 4.57 16.19
CA SER A 123 4.80 3.97 15.89
C SER A 123 3.63 4.94 16.09
N GLN A 124 3.73 5.85 17.06
CA GLN A 124 2.71 6.87 17.31
C GLN A 124 2.67 7.93 16.20
N GLU A 125 3.82 8.32 15.66
CA GLU A 125 3.91 9.29 14.57
C GLU A 125 3.45 8.69 13.25
N MET A 126 3.84 7.44 12.97
CA MET A 126 3.36 6.72 11.80
C MET A 126 1.84 6.61 11.80
N GLN A 127 1.24 6.22 12.92
CA GLN A 127 -0.21 6.14 13.05
C GLN A 127 -0.87 7.51 12.80
N ARG A 128 -0.28 8.58 13.35
CA ARG A 128 -0.80 9.94 13.17
C ARG A 128 -0.76 10.40 11.71
N ILE A 129 0.29 10.04 10.97
CA ILE A 129 0.41 10.34 9.53
C ILE A 129 -0.62 9.56 8.71
N ILE A 130 -0.83 8.28 9.03
CA ILE A 130 -1.87 7.44 8.43
C ILE A 130 -3.26 8.04 8.67
N ASP A 131 -3.54 8.47 9.90
CA ASP A 131 -4.82 9.10 10.26
C ASP A 131 -5.04 10.43 9.50
N MET A 132 -3.98 11.23 9.33
CA MET A 132 -4.04 12.45 8.51
C MET A 132 -4.31 12.14 7.04
N ALA A 133 -3.65 11.13 6.47
CA ALA A 133 -3.86 10.73 5.08
C ALA A 133 -5.30 10.25 4.85
N ALA A 134 -5.85 9.50 5.80
CA ALA A 134 -7.24 9.05 5.75
C ALA A 134 -8.24 10.22 5.85
N ALA A 135 -7.94 11.24 6.67
CA ALA A 135 -8.83 12.38 6.88
C ALA A 135 -8.78 13.43 5.75
N TYR A 136 -7.60 13.71 5.20
CA TYR A 136 -7.38 14.84 4.27
C TYR A 136 -7.03 14.41 2.84
N GLY A 137 -6.67 13.15 2.63
CA GLY A 137 -6.10 12.64 1.39
C GLY A 137 -4.58 12.84 1.34
N GLU A 138 -3.88 11.80 0.91
CA GLU A 138 -2.42 11.74 0.88
C GLU A 138 -1.75 12.86 0.09
N ASP A 139 -2.24 13.16 -1.12
CA ASP A 139 -1.74 14.27 -1.95
C ASP A 139 -1.70 15.59 -1.17
N ARG A 140 -2.68 15.85 -0.32
CA ARG A 140 -2.71 17.04 0.51
C ARG A 140 -1.70 16.96 1.65
N VAL A 141 -1.52 15.79 2.25
CA VAL A 141 -0.55 15.57 3.33
C VAL A 141 0.87 15.78 2.82
N LEU A 142 1.21 15.28 1.63
CA LEU A 142 2.52 15.51 0.99
C LEU A 142 2.75 16.99 0.67
N LEU A 143 1.75 17.68 0.10
CA LEU A 143 1.87 19.11 -0.16
C LEU A 143 2.03 19.93 1.13
N ALA A 144 1.43 19.50 2.23
CA ALA A 144 1.58 20.14 3.54
C ALA A 144 2.95 19.84 4.16
N LEU A 145 3.52 18.65 3.92
CA LEU A 145 4.88 18.30 4.29
C LEU A 145 5.89 19.19 3.55
N ASP A 146 5.77 19.34 2.23
CA ASP A 146 6.62 20.23 1.42
C ASP A 146 6.60 21.68 1.94
N GLU A 147 5.41 22.18 2.29
CA GLU A 147 5.24 23.51 2.87
C GLU A 147 5.96 23.59 4.23
N ALA A 148 5.81 22.59 5.09
CA ALA A 148 6.47 22.55 6.39
C ALA A 148 8.01 22.52 6.28
N ILE A 149 8.55 21.80 5.28
CA ILE A 149 9.98 21.79 4.96
C ILE A 149 10.43 23.18 4.51
N ALA A 150 9.68 23.84 3.63
CA ALA A 150 10.02 25.18 3.13
C ALA A 150 10.09 26.25 4.25
N TYR A 151 9.28 26.11 5.30
CA TYR A 151 9.33 26.97 6.49
C TYR A 151 10.37 26.52 7.54
N GLY A 152 11.10 25.43 7.30
CA GLY A 152 12.21 24.96 8.13
C GLY A 152 11.82 24.20 9.40
N HIS A 153 10.53 23.90 9.60
CA HIS A 153 10.03 23.20 10.78
C HIS A 153 9.04 22.10 10.39
N PRO A 154 9.54 20.97 9.85
CA PRO A 154 8.71 19.81 9.54
C PRO A 154 8.30 19.12 10.84
N ASP A 155 7.13 19.50 11.37
CA ASP A 155 6.50 18.95 12.57
C ASP A 155 5.07 18.48 12.25
N THR A 156 4.69 17.31 12.77
CA THR A 156 3.37 16.72 12.50
C THR A 156 2.21 17.61 12.95
N ASN A 157 2.35 18.37 14.05
CA ASN A 157 1.31 19.31 14.47
C ASN A 157 1.24 20.53 13.53
N TYR A 158 2.36 20.96 12.98
CA TYR A 158 2.38 22.07 12.02
C TYR A 158 1.71 21.67 10.70
N ILE A 159 2.02 20.48 10.21
CA ILE A 159 1.39 19.87 9.02
C ILE A 159 -0.12 19.76 9.21
N GLU A 160 -0.57 19.29 10.37
CA GLU A 160 -2.00 19.18 10.69
C GLU A 160 -2.70 20.55 10.71
N ARG A 161 -2.03 21.60 11.20
CA ARG A 161 -2.56 22.98 11.15
C ARG A 161 -2.67 23.52 9.73
N ILE A 162 -1.72 23.20 8.85
CA ILE A 162 -1.77 23.56 7.43
C ILE A 162 -3.00 22.90 6.77
N LEU A 163 -3.16 21.58 6.98
CA LEU A 163 -4.28 20.80 6.45
C LEU A 163 -5.64 21.33 6.92
N ALA A 164 -5.77 21.61 8.22
CA ALA A 164 -6.98 22.20 8.79
C ALA A 164 -7.30 23.59 8.20
N SER A 165 -6.28 24.42 7.95
CA SER A 165 -6.45 25.72 7.30
C SER A 165 -6.95 25.59 5.86
N TRP A 166 -6.39 24.65 5.10
CA TRP A 166 -6.80 24.39 3.72
C TRP A 166 -8.23 23.84 3.64
N GLN A 167 -8.60 22.97 4.57
CA GLN A 167 -9.96 22.46 4.68
C GLN A 167 -10.96 23.58 4.99
N GLN A 168 -10.65 24.48 5.92
CA GLN A 168 -11.51 25.64 6.24
C GLN A 168 -11.65 26.61 5.06
N LYS A 169 -10.60 26.76 4.25
CA LYS A 169 -10.62 27.61 3.04
C LYS A 169 -11.29 26.95 1.84
N GLY A 170 -11.60 25.66 1.91
CA GLY A 170 -12.21 24.90 0.80
C GLY A 170 -11.29 24.74 -0.42
N LEU A 171 -9.97 24.81 -0.24
CA LEU A 171 -9.01 24.77 -1.35
C LEU A 171 -8.95 23.37 -1.99
N SER A 172 -9.05 23.27 -3.32
CA SER A 172 -8.86 22.00 -4.01
C SER A 172 -7.37 21.63 -4.11
N THR A 173 -7.05 20.35 -4.31
CA THR A 173 -5.67 19.87 -4.54
C THR A 173 -5.01 20.54 -5.73
N GLU A 174 -5.79 20.86 -6.77
CA GLU A 174 -5.33 21.60 -7.94
C GLU A 174 -5.00 23.07 -7.63
N ASP A 175 -5.77 23.73 -6.77
CA ASP A 175 -5.48 25.11 -6.33
C ASP A 175 -4.18 25.15 -5.52
N LEU A 176 -3.96 24.13 -4.69
CA LEU A 176 -2.72 23.96 -3.94
C LEU A 176 -1.54 23.75 -4.90
N ARG A 177 -1.62 22.83 -5.86
CA ARG A 177 -0.53 22.59 -6.83
C ARG A 177 -0.20 23.82 -7.68
N LYS A 178 -1.18 24.66 -7.99
CA LYS A 178 -1.00 25.91 -8.77
C LYS A 178 -0.50 27.11 -7.95
N GLY A 179 -0.32 26.96 -6.64
CA GLY A 179 0.22 28.02 -5.79
C GLY A 179 -0.80 29.09 -5.38
N TYR A 180 -2.11 28.85 -5.53
CA TYR A 180 -3.19 29.72 -5.02
C TYR A 180 -3.33 29.61 -3.49
N ARG A 181 -2.21 29.70 -2.77
CA ARG A 181 -2.08 29.51 -1.33
C ARG A 181 -2.01 30.85 -0.59
N ASN A 182 -1.59 31.92 -1.27
CA ASN A 182 -1.24 33.23 -0.70
C ASN A 182 -1.93 34.46 -1.35
N GLU A 183 -3.12 34.32 -1.95
CA GLU A 183 -3.90 35.49 -2.37
C GLU A 183 -5.05 35.76 -1.40
N ARG A 184 -4.72 36.39 -0.25
CA ARG A 184 -5.47 37.48 0.41
C ARG A 184 -4.57 38.08 1.49
N ARG A 185 -3.62 38.92 1.08
CA ARG A 185 -3.19 40.06 1.90
C ARG A 185 -3.99 41.28 1.45
#